data_AF-A0A2G9Y8Q2-F1
#
_entry.id   AF-A0A2G9Y8Q2-F1
#
_cell.length_a   1.000
_cell.length_b   1.000
_cell.length_c   1.000
_cell.angle_alpha   90.00
_cell.angle_beta   90.00
_cell.angle_gamma   90.00
#
_symmetry.space_group_name_H-M   'P 1'
#
loop_
_entity.id
_entity.type
_entity.pdbx_description
1 polymer ?
#
loop_
_entity_poly.entity_id
_entity_poly.type
_entity_poly.pdbx_seq_one_letter_code
_entity_poly.pdbx_strand_id
1 'polypeptide(L)'
;MKWKIFDSFDEVPLVLVLENQGKNLIRPEGKITLRGLLGTSADYEIVPKNILAESQRLVQATPSAEFSKQPISLALSGFFLGPYKLSANINFGENSPNIFASTSFFAFPFKLVAGIILVTIITVFIIKRFSADED
;
A
#
# COMPACT_ATOMS: atom_id res chain seq x y z
N MET A 1 -17.38 -4.50 1.05
CA MET A 1 -16.00 -4.13 0.68
C MET A 1 -15.37 -3.43 1.88
N LYS A 2 -14.37 -4.05 2.53
CA LYS A 2 -13.74 -3.50 3.75
C LYS A 2 -12.55 -2.64 3.32
N TRP A 3 -12.66 -1.32 3.48
CA TRP A 3 -11.55 -0.40 3.21
C TRP A 3 -10.48 -0.57 4.29
N LYS A 4 -9.23 -0.74 3.86
CA LYS A 4 -8.09 -0.61 4.78
C LYS A 4 -7.74 0.86 4.90
N ILE A 5 -7.59 1.33 6.13
CA ILE A 5 -7.29 2.73 6.44
C ILE A 5 -5.87 2.79 7.01
N PHE A 6 -5.07 3.73 6.52
CA PHE A 6 -3.69 3.95 6.94
C PHE A 6 -3.47 5.42 7.29
N ASP A 7 -2.48 5.68 8.16
CA ASP A 7 -2.00 7.04 8.34
C ASP A 7 -1.26 7.50 7.07
N SER A 8 -1.40 8.77 6.70
CA SER A 8 -0.77 9.33 5.48
C SER A 8 0.75 9.24 5.44
N PHE A 9 1.40 9.09 6.59
CA PHE A 9 2.86 9.00 6.70
C PHE A 9 3.37 7.58 6.92
N ASP A 10 2.48 6.59 7.06
CA ASP A 10 2.85 5.20 7.31
C ASP A 10 3.07 4.44 6.00
N GLU A 11 4.00 3.49 6.03
CA GLU A 11 4.15 2.53 4.94
C GLU A 11 2.90 1.67 4.80
N VAL A 12 2.46 1.47 3.55
CA VAL A 12 1.30 0.62 3.25
C VAL A 12 1.79 -0.75 2.75
N PRO A 13 1.65 -1.82 3.57
CA PRO A 13 2.07 -3.14 3.17
C PRO A 13 1.04 -3.77 2.23
N LEU A 14 1.52 -4.21 1.07
CA LEU A 14 0.75 -4.95 0.10
C LEU A 14 1.19 -6.42 0.10
N VAL A 15 0.21 -7.32 0.08
CA VAL A 15 0.40 -8.76 -0.05
C VAL A 15 -0.31 -9.22 -1.31
N LEU A 16 0.46 -9.83 -2.21
CA LEU A 16 0.00 -10.49 -3.42
C LEU A 16 0.49 -11.94 -3.39
N VAL A 17 -0.47 -12.85 -3.34
CA VAL A 17 -0.22 -14.29 -3.43
C VAL A 17 -0.73 -14.74 -4.79
N LEU A 18 0.11 -15.43 -5.54
CA LEU A 18 -0.25 -16.07 -6.79
C LEU A 18 -0.40 -17.56 -6.56
N GLU A 19 -1.48 -18.13 -7.07
CA GLU A 19 -1.78 -19.56 -7.01
C GLU A 19 -1.66 -20.15 -8.42
N ASN A 20 -0.81 -21.16 -8.56
CA ASN A 20 -0.71 -21.96 -9.76
C ASN A 20 -1.64 -23.16 -9.64
N GLN A 21 -2.79 -23.09 -10.30
CA GLN A 21 -3.74 -24.20 -10.37
C GLN A 21 -3.47 -25.16 -11.54
N GLY A 22 -2.42 -24.88 -12.33
CA GLY A 22 -2.00 -25.71 -13.45
C GLY A 22 -1.06 -26.84 -13.03
N LYS A 23 -0.83 -27.75 -13.99
CA LYS A 23 0.07 -28.90 -13.83
C LYS A 23 1.53 -28.61 -14.21
N ASN A 24 1.82 -27.40 -14.65
CA ASN A 24 3.13 -26.98 -15.14
C ASN A 24 3.76 -25.93 -14.22
N LEU A 25 5.09 -25.88 -14.20
CA LEU A 25 5.82 -24.76 -13.61
C LEU A 25 5.47 -23.46 -14.35
N ILE A 26 5.19 -22.40 -13.61
CA ILE A 26 4.97 -21.07 -14.18
C ILE A 26 6.00 -20.07 -13.65
N ARG A 27 6.32 -19.08 -14.47
CA ARG A 27 7.17 -17.94 -14.11
C ARG A 27 6.43 -16.64 -14.44
N PRO A 28 5.55 -16.17 -13.54
CA PRO A 28 4.74 -14.99 -13.80
C PRO A 28 5.58 -13.73 -13.91
N GLU A 29 5.15 -12.86 -14.81
CA GLU A 29 5.65 -11.50 -15.01
C GLU A 29 4.48 -10.54 -14.93
N GLY A 30 4.75 -9.28 -14.60
CA GLY A 30 3.70 -8.29 -14.54
C GLY A 30 4.04 -7.12 -13.65
N LYS A 31 3.01 -6.34 -13.32
CA LYS A 31 3.17 -5.15 -12.51
C LYS A 31 1.98 -4.89 -11.60
N ILE A 32 2.26 -4.21 -10.50
CA ILE A 32 1.30 -3.61 -9.61
C ILE A 32 1.24 -2.13 -9.94
N THR A 33 0.05 -1.63 -10.26
CA THR A 33 -0.19 -0.20 -10.51
C THR A 33 -0.93 0.39 -9.32
N LEU A 34 -0.35 1.42 -8.71
CA LEU A 34 -1.00 2.31 -7.75
C LEU A 34 -1.61 3.48 -8.50
N ARG A 35 -2.89 3.80 -8.24
CA ARG A 35 -3.60 4.96 -8.82
C ARG A 35 -4.21 5.82 -7.71
N GLY A 36 -3.84 7.09 -7.69
CA GLY A 36 -4.39 8.11 -6.78
C GLY A 36 -5.46 9.00 -7.42
N LEU A 37 -5.96 9.97 -6.65
CA LEU A 37 -7.07 10.86 -7.04
C LEU A 37 -6.73 11.82 -8.19
N LEU A 38 -5.47 12.24 -8.33
CA LEU A 38 -5.05 13.26 -9.29
C LEU A 38 -4.54 12.66 -10.62
N GLY A 39 -5.00 11.46 -10.97
CA GLY A 39 -4.52 10.74 -12.15
C GLY A 39 -3.06 10.25 -12.05
N THR A 40 -2.39 10.52 -10.93
CA THR A 40 -1.05 10.01 -10.63
C THR A 40 -1.08 8.49 -10.53
N SER A 41 -0.21 7.84 -11.30
CA SER A 41 0.01 6.40 -11.22
C SER A 41 1.47 6.08 -11.01
N ALA A 42 1.74 5.05 -10.21
CA ALA A 42 3.07 4.47 -10.04
C ALA A 42 2.98 2.98 -10.34
N ASP A 43 3.93 2.49 -11.12
CA ASP A 43 4.03 1.09 -11.49
C ASP A 43 5.20 0.44 -10.74
N TYR A 44 4.96 -0.76 -10.23
CA TYR A 44 5.90 -1.57 -9.47
C TYR A 44 6.02 -2.93 -10.14
N GLU A 45 7.21 -3.26 -10.64
CA GLU A 45 7.43 -4.50 -11.38
C GLU A 45 7.49 -5.69 -10.44
N ILE A 46 6.82 -6.78 -10.82
CA ILE A 46 6.87 -8.02 -10.08
C ILE A 46 8.13 -8.76 -10.46
N VAL A 47 8.90 -9.16 -9.45
CA VAL A 47 10.13 -9.93 -9.64
C VAL A 47 9.76 -11.35 -10.06
N PRO A 48 10.14 -11.78 -11.29
CA PRO A 48 9.73 -13.09 -11.79
C PRO A 48 10.37 -14.21 -10.97
N LYS A 49 9.54 -15.05 -10.35
CA LYS A 49 9.95 -16.22 -9.56
C LYS A 49 9.11 -17.41 -9.93
N ASN A 50 9.72 -18.59 -10.00
CA ASN A 50 9.02 -19.81 -10.36
C ASN A 50 7.99 -20.20 -9.28
N ILE A 51 6.83 -20.66 -9.71
CA ILE A 51 5.77 -21.21 -8.87
C ILE A 51 5.49 -22.63 -9.37
N LEU A 52 5.61 -23.60 -8.47
CA LEU A 52 5.39 -25.02 -8.79
C LEU A 52 3.94 -25.28 -9.18
N ALA A 53 3.70 -26.37 -9.91
CA ALA A 53 2.36 -26.86 -10.17
C ALA A 53 1.58 -27.03 -8.86
N GLU A 54 0.29 -26.70 -8.88
CA GLU A 54 -0.64 -26.88 -7.76
C GLU A 54 -0.13 -26.25 -6.43
N SER A 55 0.53 -25.09 -6.53
CA SER A 55 1.12 -24.40 -5.37
C SER A 55 0.86 -22.90 -5.39
N GLN A 56 1.03 -22.26 -4.23
CA GLN A 56 0.91 -20.82 -4.08
C GLN A 56 2.22 -20.18 -3.64
N ARG A 57 2.44 -18.93 -4.05
CA ARG A 57 3.64 -18.18 -3.68
C ARG A 57 3.31 -16.71 -3.44
N LEU A 58 3.83 -16.18 -2.34
CA LEU A 58 3.93 -14.74 -2.14
C LEU A 58 4.97 -14.17 -3.11
N VAL A 59 4.55 -13.27 -4.00
CA VAL A 59 5.44 -12.63 -4.97
C VAL A 59 5.99 -11.33 -4.42
N GLN A 60 7.18 -10.94 -4.86
CA GLN A 60 7.83 -9.68 -4.48
C GLN A 60 7.79 -8.71 -5.65
N ALA A 61 7.71 -7.42 -5.36
CA ALA A 61 7.79 -6.36 -6.36
C ALA A 61 8.86 -5.33 -5.98
N THR A 62 9.50 -4.74 -6.98
CA THR A 62 10.47 -3.66 -6.79
C THR A 62 9.75 -2.37 -6.39
N PRO A 63 10.37 -1.50 -5.57
CA PRO A 63 11.73 -1.57 -5.04
C PRO A 63 11.85 -2.38 -3.73
N SER A 64 10.74 -2.81 -3.11
CA SER A 64 10.77 -3.48 -1.80
C SER A 64 11.24 -4.95 -1.85
N ALA A 65 11.49 -5.49 -3.04
CA ALA A 65 12.09 -6.79 -3.22
C ALA A 65 13.42 -6.84 -2.44
N GLU A 66 13.56 -7.85 -1.57
CA GLU A 66 14.77 -8.16 -0.78
C GLU A 66 14.97 -7.43 0.57
N PHE A 67 14.20 -6.39 0.91
CA PHE A 67 14.45 -5.60 2.14
C PHE A 67 13.50 -5.86 3.32
N SER A 68 12.42 -6.62 3.13
CA SER A 68 11.45 -6.85 4.21
C SER A 68 11.64 -8.18 4.94
N LYS A 69 11.73 -8.11 6.28
CA LYS A 69 11.67 -9.27 7.18
C LYS A 69 10.26 -9.84 7.32
N GLN A 70 9.24 -9.12 6.86
CA GLN A 70 7.83 -9.51 6.93
C GLN A 70 7.37 -10.12 5.60
N PRO A 71 6.36 -11.02 5.61
CA PRO A 71 5.81 -11.61 4.40
C PRO A 71 4.95 -10.60 3.64
N ILE A 72 5.58 -9.64 2.97
CA ILE A 72 4.95 -8.62 2.13
C ILE A 72 5.49 -8.68 0.72
N SER A 73 4.65 -8.31 -0.24
CA SER A 73 5.01 -8.23 -1.66
C SER A 73 5.63 -6.90 -2.02
N LEU A 74 5.12 -5.81 -1.44
CA LEU A 74 5.54 -4.44 -1.69
C LEU A 74 5.25 -3.58 -0.46
N ALA A 75 6.18 -2.71 -0.09
CA ALA A 75 5.99 -1.67 0.91
C ALA A 75 5.87 -0.33 0.18
N LEU A 76 4.66 0.20 0.09
CA LEU A 76 4.43 1.50 -0.52
C LEU A 76 4.85 2.58 0.48
N SER A 77 5.88 3.35 0.11
CA SER A 77 6.42 4.45 0.92
C SER A 77 6.08 5.79 0.27
N GLY A 78 5.86 6.82 1.08
CA GLY A 78 5.54 8.17 0.62
C GLY A 78 4.39 8.79 1.39
N PHE A 79 3.95 9.97 0.97
CA PHE A 79 2.78 10.64 1.52
C PHE A 79 1.54 10.28 0.71
N PHE A 80 0.52 9.70 1.38
CA PHE A 80 -0.73 9.30 0.76
C PHE A 80 -1.91 10.08 1.35
N LEU A 81 -2.81 10.60 0.51
CA LEU A 81 -4.00 11.31 0.98
C LEU A 81 -5.24 10.91 0.17
N GLY A 82 -6.29 10.46 0.88
CA GLY A 82 -7.57 10.06 0.30
C GLY A 82 -7.60 8.60 -0.20
N PRO A 83 -8.57 8.23 -1.07
CA PRO A 83 -8.65 6.89 -1.62
C PRO A 83 -7.59 6.60 -2.69
N TYR A 84 -7.04 5.39 -2.64
CA TYR A 84 -6.15 4.82 -3.64
C TYR A 84 -6.67 3.48 -4.12
N LYS A 85 -6.42 3.18 -5.39
CA LYS A 85 -6.68 1.88 -5.99
C LYS A 85 -5.36 1.23 -6.38
N LEU A 86 -5.21 -0.04 -6.01
CA LEU A 86 -4.11 -0.91 -6.41
C LEU A 86 -4.66 -1.97 -7.37
N SER A 87 -3.97 -2.19 -8.47
CA SER A 87 -4.29 -3.26 -9.42
C SER A 87 -3.03 -4.02 -9.81
N ALA A 88 -3.09 -5.35 -9.74
CA ALA A 88 -2.07 -6.22 -10.29
C ALA A 88 -2.54 -6.74 -11.66
N ASN A 89 -1.65 -6.70 -12.64
CA ASN A 89 -1.83 -7.34 -13.94
C ASN A 89 -0.67 -8.31 -14.14
N ILE A 90 -1.01 -9.61 -14.24
CA ILE A 90 -0.07 -10.73 -14.25
C ILE A 90 -0.24 -11.52 -15.54
N ASN A 91 0.87 -11.83 -16.17
CA ASN A 91 0.97 -12.75 -17.29
C ASN A 91 1.80 -13.98 -16.88
N PHE A 92 1.42 -15.17 -17.32
CA PHE A 92 2.08 -16.43 -17.01
C PHE A 92 2.92 -17.00 -18.17
N GLY A 93 3.14 -16.22 -19.23
CA GLY A 93 3.96 -16.57 -20.39
C GLY A 93 3.29 -16.30 -21.73
N GLU A 94 3.96 -16.65 -22.82
CA GLU A 94 3.41 -16.49 -24.18
C GLU A 94 2.08 -17.25 -24.32
N ASN A 95 1.07 -16.57 -24.88
CA ASN A 95 -0.29 -17.08 -25.08
C ASN A 95 -1.09 -17.41 -23.81
N SER A 96 -0.63 -16.99 -22.62
CA SER A 96 -1.42 -17.14 -21.40
C SER A 96 -2.36 -15.95 -21.17
N PRO A 97 -3.55 -16.15 -20.59
CA PRO A 97 -4.46 -15.05 -20.29
C PRO A 97 -3.87 -14.15 -19.19
N ASN A 98 -4.03 -12.84 -19.35
CA ASN A 98 -3.71 -11.89 -18.28
C ASN A 98 -4.71 -12.06 -17.13
N ILE A 99 -4.19 -12.18 -15.91
CA ILE A 99 -4.98 -12.23 -14.68
C ILE A 99 -4.89 -10.89 -13.96
N PHE A 100 -6.03 -10.43 -13.47
CA PHE A 100 -6.17 -9.13 -12.82
C PHE A 100 -6.68 -9.31 -11.40
N ALA A 101 -6.06 -8.58 -10.46
CA ALA A 101 -6.55 -8.43 -9.10
C ALA A 101 -6.55 -6.96 -8.73
N SER A 102 -7.49 -6.52 -7.88
CA SER A 102 -7.49 -5.14 -7.39
C SER A 102 -7.93 -5.04 -5.94
N THR A 103 -7.39 -4.03 -5.26
CA THR A 103 -7.77 -3.67 -3.90
C THR A 103 -7.71 -2.15 -3.74
N SER A 104 -8.26 -1.64 -2.65
CA SER A 104 -8.30 -0.21 -2.38
C SER A 104 -7.96 0.06 -0.92
N PHE A 105 -7.32 1.19 -0.68
CA PHE A 105 -7.07 1.70 0.67
C PHE A 105 -7.38 3.19 0.74
N PHE A 106 -7.59 3.69 1.95
CA PHE A 106 -7.77 5.11 2.22
C PHE A 106 -6.66 5.58 3.15
N ALA A 107 -6.04 6.70 2.84
CA ALA A 107 -4.99 7.29 3.67
C ALA A 107 -5.45 8.64 4.24
N PHE A 108 -5.23 8.85 5.53
CA PHE A 108 -5.58 10.10 6.20
C PHE A 108 -4.52 10.46 7.25
N PRO A 109 -4.13 11.74 7.40
CA PRO A 109 -2.99 12.12 8.21
C PRO A 109 -3.39 12.24 9.69
N PHE A 110 -3.83 11.15 10.31
CA PHE A 110 -4.28 11.09 11.70
C PHE A 110 -3.23 11.65 12.66
N LYS A 111 -1.96 11.30 12.49
CA LYS A 111 -0.85 11.77 13.33
C LYS A 111 -0.69 13.29 13.26
N LEU A 112 -0.78 13.86 12.05
CA LEU A 112 -0.70 15.31 11.85
C LEU A 112 -1.92 16.01 12.49
N VAL A 113 -3.12 15.49 12.24
CA VAL A 113 -4.37 16.05 12.78
C VAL A 113 -4.35 15.99 14.31
N ALA A 114 -3.93 14.88 14.90
CA ALA A 114 -3.78 14.74 16.35
C ALA A 114 -2.76 15.74 16.92
N GLY A 115 -1.63 15.94 16.23
CA GLY A 115 -0.63 16.94 16.60
C GLY A 115 -1.19 18.37 16.58
N ILE A 116 -1.93 18.74 15.53
CA ILE A 116 -2.58 20.05 15.41
C ILE A 116 -3.60 20.27 16.53
N ILE A 117 -4.43 19.26 16.82
CA ILE A 117 -5.43 19.34 17.90
C ILE A 117 -4.74 19.55 19.25
N LEU A 118 -3.67 18.79 19.53
CA LEU A 118 -2.93 18.90 20.78
C LEU A 118 -2.30 20.29 20.96
N VAL A 119 -1.61 20.80 19.93
CA VAL A 119 -1.01 22.15 19.95
C VAL A 119 -2.08 23.22 20.14
N THR A 120 -3.23 23.08 19.49
CA THR A 120 -4.35 24.01 19.63
C THR A 120 -4.88 24.03 21.07
N ILE A 121 -5.07 22.85 21.69
CA ILE A 121 -5.54 22.74 23.07
C ILE A 121 -4.54 23.40 24.04
N ILE A 122 -3.24 23.12 23.89
CA ILE A 122 -2.19 23.70 24.74
C ILE A 122 -2.17 25.23 24.60
N THR A 123 -2.23 25.73 23.36
CA THR A 123 -2.21 27.17 23.08
C THR A 123 -3.42 27.87 23.72
N VAL A 124 -4.62 27.32 23.55
CA VAL A 124 -5.85 27.85 24.17
C VAL A 124 -5.77 27.81 25.69
N PHE A 125 -5.23 26.74 26.27
CA PHE A 125 -5.05 26.61 27.72
C PHE A 125 -4.09 27.67 28.27
N ILE A 126 -2.96 27.89 27.60
CA ILE A 126 -1.98 28.92 27.99
C ILE A 126 -2.62 30.31 27.93
N ILE A 127 -3.26 30.66 26.82
CA ILE A 127 -3.92 31.96 26.66
C ILE A 127 -4.95 32.20 27.78
N LYS A 128 -5.81 31.22 28.05
CA LYS A 128 -6.81 31.32 29.13
C LYS A 128 -6.17 31.48 30.51
N ARG A 129 -5.05 30.81 30.78
CA ARG A 129 -4.35 30.91 32.07
C ARG A 129 -3.81 32.31 32.30
N PHE A 130 -3.16 32.91 31.29
CA PHE A 130 -2.57 34.24 31.41
C PHE A 130 -3.62 35.36 31.42
N SER A 131 -4.68 35.26 30.62
CA SER A 131 -5.77 36.24 30.69
C SER A 131 -6.54 36.19 32.02
N ALA A 132 -6.59 35.04 32.69
CA ALA A 132 -7.20 34.92 34.02
C ALA A 132 -6.30 35.42 35.17
N ASP A 133 -5.02 35.69 34.92
CA ASP A 133 -4.10 36.30 35.90
C ASP A 133 -4.06 37.85 35.76
N GLU A 134 -4.65 38.43 34.71
CA GLU A 134 -4.75 39.89 34.49
C GLU A 134 -6.07 40.53 34.99
N ASP A 135 -7.05 39.72 35.40
CA ASP A 135 -8.32 40.13 36.05
C ASP A 135 -8.27 39.90 37.57
#